data_AF-A0A3S4I5V9-F1
#
_entry.id   AF-A0A3S4I5V9-F1
#
_cell.length_a   1.000
_cell.length_b   1.000
_cell.length_c   1.000
_cell.angle_alpha   90.00
_cell.angle_beta   90.00
_cell.angle_gamma   90.00
#
_symmetry.space_group_name_H-M   'P 1'
#
loop_
_entity.id
_entity.type
_entity.pdbx_description
1 polymer ?
#
loop_
_entity_poly.entity_id
_entity_poly.type
_entity_poly.pdbx_seq_one_letter_code
_entity_poly.pdbx_strand_id
1 'polypeptide(L)'
;MLGNLDPELRDLFGKAVQTLIPFFAFALGNTIDLSVIAQTGLLGILLGVAVIVVTGIPLIVADRLIGGGDGTAGVAASSSAGAAVATPVLIAEMVPQFKPAAPAATALVATSVIVTSILVPIVTAVWSRRVKAREAMREQISLVK
;
A
#
# COMPACT_ATOMS: atom_id res chain seq x y z
N MET A 1 0.12 -20.79 9.09
CA MET A 1 0.44 -20.73 10.54
C MET A 1 1.66 -21.60 10.86
N LEU A 2 2.82 -21.29 10.27
CA LEU A 2 4.06 -22.08 10.43
C LEU A 2 5.09 -21.41 11.36
N GLY A 3 5.04 -20.09 11.54
CA GLY A 3 5.97 -19.36 12.42
C GLY A 3 5.75 -19.54 13.93
N ASN A 4 4.72 -20.29 14.35
CA ASN A 4 4.47 -20.63 15.76
C ASN A 4 4.86 -22.09 16.09
N LEU A 5 5.30 -22.86 15.10
CA LEU A 5 5.66 -24.28 15.26
C LEU A 5 7.16 -24.49 15.50
N ASP A 6 7.99 -23.50 15.18
CA ASP A 6 9.43 -23.57 15.39
C ASP A 6 10.01 -22.17 15.72
N PRO A 7 10.36 -21.93 16.99
CA PRO A 7 11.01 -20.69 17.43
C PRO A 7 12.34 -20.40 16.73
N GLU A 8 13.08 -21.43 16.30
CA GLU A 8 14.38 -21.26 15.64
C GLU A 8 14.23 -20.73 14.22
N LEU A 9 13.25 -21.22 13.47
CA LEU A 9 12.92 -20.67 12.14
C LEU A 9 12.44 -19.21 12.24
N ARG A 10 11.68 -18.88 13.28
CA ARG A 10 11.26 -17.48 13.52
C ARG A 10 12.47 -16.58 13.81
N ASP A 11 13.42 -17.02 14.62
CA ASP A 11 14.62 -16.22 14.92
C ASP A 11 15.54 -16.11 13.69
N LEU A 12 15.65 -17.18 12.91
CA LEU A 12 16.41 -17.22 11.65
C LEU A 12 15.84 -16.26 10.60
N PHE A 13 14.52 -16.27 10.36
CA PHE A 13 13.89 -15.35 9.41
C PHE A 13 13.74 -13.93 9.97
N GLY A 14 13.58 -13.76 11.28
CA GLY A 14 13.49 -12.45 11.92
C GLY A 14 14.75 -11.60 11.72
N LYS A 15 15.93 -12.22 11.79
CA LYS A 15 17.23 -11.57 11.51
C LYS A 15 17.38 -11.21 10.03
N ALA A 16 16.86 -12.04 9.12
CA ALA A 16 16.92 -11.80 7.68
C ALA A 16 16.09 -10.59 7.23
N VAL A 17 14.94 -10.35 7.87
CA VAL A 17 14.03 -9.24 7.51
C VAL A 17 14.73 -7.88 7.62
N GLN A 18 15.49 -7.61 8.69
CA GLN A 18 16.16 -6.31 8.89
C GLN A 18 17.14 -5.98 7.76
N THR A 19 17.90 -6.97 7.29
CA THR A 19 18.82 -6.80 6.17
C THR A 19 18.07 -6.71 4.84
N LEU A 20 16.98 -7.47 4.66
CA LEU A 20 16.22 -7.48 3.42
C LEU A 20 15.42 -6.20 3.18
N ILE A 21 14.94 -5.51 4.22
CA ILE A 21 14.18 -4.26 4.11
C ILE A 21 14.88 -3.21 3.21
N PRO A 22 16.15 -2.82 3.43
CA PRO A 22 16.82 -1.85 2.58
C PRO A 22 17.06 -2.35 1.15
N PHE A 23 17.35 -3.64 0.94
CA PHE A 23 17.49 -4.20 -0.41
C PHE A 23 16.16 -4.22 -1.17
N PHE A 24 15.08 -4.63 -0.51
CA PHE A 24 13.74 -4.59 -1.11
C PHE A 24 13.32 -3.16 -1.42
N ALA A 25 13.54 -2.22 -0.50
CA ALA A 25 13.22 -0.81 -0.72
C ALA A 25 14.03 -0.22 -1.89
N PHE A 26 15.32 -0.53 -1.99
CA PHE A 26 16.17 -0.08 -3.09
C PHE A 26 15.78 -0.71 -4.43
N ALA A 27 15.53 -2.02 -4.46
CA ALA A 27 15.07 -2.71 -5.65
C ALA A 27 13.70 -2.19 -6.13
N LEU A 28 12.76 -1.96 -5.20
CA LEU A 28 11.49 -1.30 -5.50
C LEU A 28 11.72 0.08 -6.10
N GLY A 29 12.59 0.89 -5.50
CA GLY A 29 12.94 2.23 -6.00
C GLY A 29 13.51 2.20 -7.43
N ASN A 30 14.42 1.26 -7.73
CA ASN A 30 15.01 1.12 -9.07
C ASN A 30 14.02 0.60 -10.12
N THR A 31 12.96 -0.09 -9.70
CA THR A 31 11.92 -0.60 -10.60
C THR A 31 10.92 0.50 -11.00
N ILE A 32 10.88 1.64 -10.28
CA ILE A 32 9.96 2.74 -10.56
C ILE A 32 10.44 3.53 -11.78
N ASP A 33 9.70 3.43 -12.90
CA ASP A 33 9.89 4.27 -14.09
C ASP A 33 8.94 5.47 -14.07
N LEU A 34 9.49 6.65 -13.78
CA LEU A 34 8.74 7.91 -13.76
C LEU A 34 8.28 8.35 -15.17
N SER A 35 8.88 7.82 -16.24
CA SER A 35 8.47 8.12 -17.61
C SER A 35 7.04 7.65 -17.89
N VAL A 36 6.59 6.59 -17.21
CA VAL A 36 5.22 6.06 -17.32
C VAL A 36 4.18 7.06 -16.81
N ILE A 37 4.54 7.88 -15.82
CA ILE A 37 3.67 8.95 -15.30
C ILE A 37 3.46 10.03 -16.37
N ALA A 38 4.50 10.37 -17.13
CA ALA A 38 4.38 11.33 -18.22
C ALA A 38 3.50 10.81 -19.36
N GLN A 39 3.48 9.49 -19.60
CA GLN A 39 2.67 8.85 -20.64
C GLN A 39 1.19 8.73 -20.27
N THR A 40 0.89 8.37 -19.01
CA THR A 40 -0.50 8.23 -18.54
C THR A 40 -1.10 9.55 -18.03
N GLY A 41 -0.24 10.48 -17.62
CA GLY A 41 -0.59 11.80 -17.16
C GLY A 41 -1.53 11.80 -15.95
N LEU A 42 -2.52 12.69 -15.99
CA LEU A 42 -3.47 12.91 -14.90
C LEU A 42 -4.33 11.66 -14.58
N LEU A 43 -4.61 10.82 -15.58
CA LEU A 43 -5.46 9.64 -15.42
C LEU A 43 -4.85 8.61 -14.45
N GLY A 44 -3.54 8.35 -14.58
CA GLY A 44 -2.84 7.43 -13.69
C GLY A 44 -2.79 7.92 -12.24
N ILE A 45 -2.61 9.24 -12.06
CA ILE A 45 -2.62 9.88 -10.74
C ILE A 45 -4.00 9.78 -10.10
N LEU A 46 -5.05 10.16 -10.84
CA LEU A 46 -6.43 10.05 -10.35
C LEU A 46 -6.79 8.60 -10.01
N LEU A 47 -6.35 7.63 -10.82
CA LEU A 47 -6.54 6.21 -10.52
C LEU A 47 -5.86 5.82 -9.20
N GLY A 48 -4.60 6.20 -8.99
CA GLY A 48 -3.88 5.92 -7.75
C GLY A 48 -4.56 6.51 -6.52
N VAL A 49 -5.03 7.76 -6.60
CA VAL A 49 -5.79 8.40 -5.52
C VAL A 49 -7.13 7.70 -5.29
N ALA A 50 -7.84 7.34 -6.36
CA ALA A 50 -9.11 6.62 -6.27
C ALA A 50 -8.93 5.26 -5.58
N VAL A 51 -7.85 4.53 -5.89
CA VAL A 51 -7.54 3.25 -5.23
C VAL A 51 -7.34 3.45 -3.73
N ILE A 52 -6.57 4.46 -3.32
CA ILE A 52 -6.36 4.76 -1.88
C ILE A 52 -7.70 5.00 -1.18
N VAL A 53 -8.61 5.76 -1.79
CA VAL A 53 -9.91 6.07 -1.18
C VAL A 53 -10.81 4.85 -1.15
N VAL A 54 -10.98 4.17 -2.28
CA VAL A 54 -11.92 3.04 -2.42
C VAL A 54 -11.48 1.83 -1.60
N THR A 55 -10.17 1.54 -1.53
CA THR A 55 -9.65 0.42 -0.73
C THR A 55 -9.37 0.83 0.71
N GLY A 56 -8.91 2.06 0.95
CA GLY A 56 -8.56 2.54 2.29
C GLY A 56 -9.76 2.63 3.22
N ILE A 57 -10.91 3.14 2.75
CA ILE A 57 -12.12 3.25 3.60
C ILE A 57 -12.54 1.90 4.22
N PRO A 58 -12.79 0.83 3.42
CA PRO A 58 -13.15 -0.46 4.00
C PRO A 58 -12.02 -1.07 4.83
N LEU A 59 -10.75 -0.84 4.48
CA LEU A 59 -9.61 -1.32 5.26
C LEU A 59 -9.50 -0.63 6.63
N ILE A 60 -9.75 0.69 6.71
CA ILE A 60 -9.79 1.44 7.97
C ILE A 60 -10.92 0.92 8.86
N VAL A 61 -12.09 0.68 8.25
CA VAL A 61 -13.25 0.14 8.97
C VAL A 61 -12.96 -1.27 9.48
N ALA A 62 -12.36 -2.14 8.65
CA ALA A 62 -11.97 -3.49 9.04
C ALA A 62 -10.90 -3.47 10.14
N ASP A 63 -9.89 -2.60 10.05
CA ASP A 63 -8.85 -2.44 11.06
C ASP A 63 -9.43 -2.02 12.41
N ARG A 64 -10.40 -1.09 12.39
CA ARG A 64 -11.04 -0.59 13.61
C ARG A 64 -12.05 -1.56 14.23
N LEU A 65 -12.85 -2.25 13.40
CA LEU A 65 -13.93 -3.13 13.87
C LEU A 65 -13.47 -4.56 14.17
N ILE A 66 -12.54 -5.08 13.36
CA ILE A 66 -12.08 -6.48 13.44
C ILE A 66 -10.68 -6.53 14.06
N GLY A 67 -9.77 -5.64 13.65
CA GLY A 67 -8.40 -5.60 14.13
C GLY A 67 -8.21 -4.98 15.51
N GLY A 68 -9.22 -4.24 16.02
CA GLY A 68 -9.11 -3.47 17.25
C GLY A 68 -8.11 -2.30 17.17
N GLY A 69 -7.64 -1.98 15.95
CA GLY A 69 -6.69 -0.92 15.69
C GLY A 69 -7.35 0.46 15.63
N ASP A 70 -6.51 1.48 15.45
CA ASP A 70 -6.93 2.87 15.31
C ASP A 70 -7.27 3.27 13.86
N GLY A 71 -7.17 2.33 12.91
CA GLY A 71 -7.32 2.57 11.49
C GLY A 71 -6.01 2.89 10.77
N THR A 72 -4.89 3.06 11.49
CA THR A 72 -3.58 3.38 10.89
C THR A 72 -3.08 2.24 10.01
N ALA A 73 -3.30 0.97 10.41
CA ALA A 73 -2.89 -0.18 9.60
C ALA A 73 -3.77 -0.30 8.34
N GLY A 74 -5.05 0.05 8.45
CA GLY A 74 -5.95 0.13 7.29
C GLY A 74 -5.52 1.16 6.25
N VAL A 75 -5.09 2.35 6.69
CA VAL A 75 -4.49 3.37 5.80
C VAL A 75 -3.18 2.88 5.19
N ALA A 76 -2.30 2.27 5.99
CA ALA A 76 -1.02 1.75 5.49
C ALA A 76 -1.19 0.66 4.42
N ALA A 77 -2.29 -0.11 4.50
CA ALA A 77 -2.60 -1.19 3.57
C ALA A 77 -3.28 -0.73 2.27
N SER A 78 -3.64 0.55 2.12
CA SER A 78 -4.37 1.06 0.93
C SER A 78 -3.48 1.31 -0.30
N SER A 79 -2.28 0.72 -0.35
CA SER A 79 -1.32 0.89 -1.45
C SER A 79 -1.51 -0.16 -2.53
N SER A 80 -1.19 0.19 -3.78
CA SER A 80 -1.13 -0.79 -4.86
C SER A 80 0.22 -1.51 -4.84
N ALA A 81 0.23 -2.84 -4.89
CA ALA A 81 1.46 -3.62 -4.96
C ALA A 81 2.05 -3.64 -6.38
N GLY A 82 3.37 -3.64 -6.51
CA GLY A 82 4.06 -3.68 -7.82
C GLY A 82 3.72 -4.91 -8.67
N ALA A 83 3.33 -6.03 -8.05
CA ALA A 83 2.86 -7.22 -8.75
C ALA A 83 1.62 -6.97 -9.62
N ALA A 84 0.80 -5.96 -9.29
CA ALA A 84 -0.41 -5.63 -10.06
C ALA A 84 -0.09 -5.16 -11.49
N VAL A 85 1.13 -4.67 -11.76
CA VAL A 85 1.55 -4.21 -13.09
C VAL A 85 1.58 -5.35 -14.11
N ALA A 86 1.84 -6.59 -13.67
CA ALA A 86 1.86 -7.75 -14.55
C ALA A 86 0.45 -8.25 -14.93
N THR A 87 -0.57 -7.90 -14.15
CA THR A 87 -1.93 -8.45 -14.29
C THR A 87 -2.59 -8.17 -15.65
N PRO A 88 -2.50 -6.96 -16.25
CA PRO A 88 -3.17 -6.69 -17.52
C PRO A 88 -2.61 -7.51 -18.68
N VAL A 89 -1.29 -7.76 -18.69
CA VAL A 89 -0.62 -8.60 -19.69
C VAL A 89 -1.09 -10.05 -19.55
N LEU A 90 -1.09 -10.59 -18.33
CA LEU A 90 -1.57 -11.94 -18.06
C LEU A 90 -3.03 -12.14 -18.51
N ILE A 91 -3.90 -11.16 -18.26
CA ILE A 91 -5.29 -11.22 -18.71
C ILE A 91 -5.37 -11.23 -20.25
N ALA A 92 -4.56 -10.43 -20.93
CA ALA A 92 -4.54 -10.37 -22.39
C ALA A 92 -3.97 -11.62 -23.06
N GLU A 93 -3.09 -12.35 -22.37
CA GLU A 93 -2.63 -13.68 -22.81
C GLU A 93 -3.74 -14.72 -22.72
N MET A 94 -4.52 -14.70 -21.63
CA MET A 94 -5.64 -15.62 -21.43
C MET A 94 -6.85 -15.27 -22.32
N VAL A 95 -7.09 -13.98 -22.56
CA VAL A 95 -8.25 -13.48 -23.32
C VAL A 95 -7.78 -12.49 -24.39
N PRO A 96 -7.57 -12.95 -25.64
CA PRO A 96 -6.93 -12.16 -26.69
C PRO A 96 -7.64 -10.85 -27.06
N GLN A 97 -8.94 -10.71 -26.75
CA GLN A 97 -9.71 -9.49 -26.99
C GLN A 97 -9.16 -8.27 -26.25
N PHE A 98 -8.44 -8.48 -25.14
CA PHE A 98 -7.85 -7.40 -24.34
C PHE A 98 -6.41 -7.04 -24.74
N LYS A 99 -5.81 -7.75 -25.71
CA LYS A 99 -4.46 -7.43 -26.24
C LYS A 99 -4.25 -5.96 -26.61
N PRO A 100 -5.17 -5.27 -27.33
CA PRO A 100 -4.95 -3.86 -27.67
C PRO A 100 -5.02 -2.94 -26.44
N ALA A 101 -5.74 -3.32 -25.38
CA ALA A 101 -5.88 -2.52 -24.17
C ALA A 101 -4.78 -2.79 -23.13
N ALA A 102 -4.08 -3.91 -23.23
CA ALA A 102 -3.09 -4.34 -22.24
C ALA A 102 -1.96 -3.33 -22.00
N PRO A 103 -1.33 -2.72 -23.03
CA PRO A 103 -0.25 -1.76 -22.80
C PRO A 103 -0.71 -0.51 -22.04
N ALA A 104 -1.88 0.02 -22.40
CA ALA A 104 -2.46 1.19 -21.75
C ALA A 104 -2.85 0.88 -20.28
N ALA A 105 -3.45 -0.30 -20.04
CA ALA A 105 -3.80 -0.74 -18.69
C ALA A 105 -2.56 -0.97 -17.81
N THR A 106 -1.50 -1.57 -18.35
CA THR A 106 -0.22 -1.75 -17.65
C THR A 106 0.38 -0.42 -17.24
N ALA A 107 0.41 0.56 -18.15
CA ALA A 107 0.93 1.89 -17.86
C ALA A 107 0.12 2.60 -16.74
N LEU A 108 -1.22 2.51 -16.80
CA LEU A 108 -2.11 3.10 -15.79
C LEU A 108 -1.91 2.46 -14.41
N VAL A 109 -1.83 1.13 -14.34
CA VAL A 109 -1.60 0.40 -13.08
C VAL A 109 -0.20 0.70 -12.54
N ALA A 110 0.83 0.73 -13.39
CA ALA A 110 2.18 1.12 -13.00
C ALA A 110 2.21 2.53 -12.39
N THR A 111 1.53 3.49 -13.03
CA THR A 111 1.43 4.86 -12.50
C THR A 111 0.73 4.88 -11.14
N SER A 112 -0.36 4.12 -10.99
CA SER A 112 -1.07 3.96 -9.71
C SER A 112 -0.14 3.42 -8.61
N VAL A 113 0.68 2.40 -8.91
CA VAL A 113 1.66 1.86 -7.95
C VAL A 113 2.65 2.94 -7.52
N ILE A 114 3.20 3.72 -8.45
CA ILE A 114 4.16 4.78 -8.11
C ILE A 114 3.51 5.85 -7.23
N VAL A 115 2.33 6.32 -7.64
CA VAL A 115 1.57 7.36 -6.92
C VAL A 115 1.22 6.90 -5.50
N THR A 116 0.75 5.67 -5.35
CA THR A 116 0.42 5.10 -4.03
C THR A 116 1.66 4.86 -3.17
N SER A 117 2.78 4.46 -3.75
CA SER A 117 4.05 4.26 -3.03
C SER A 117 4.58 5.54 -2.38
N ILE A 118 4.25 6.70 -2.93
CA ILE A 118 4.61 8.02 -2.37
C ILE A 118 3.51 8.53 -1.42
N LEU A 119 2.24 8.48 -1.84
CA LEU A 119 1.13 9.06 -1.07
C LEU A 119 0.81 8.26 0.19
N VAL A 120 0.80 6.93 0.14
CA VAL A 120 0.35 6.11 1.28
C VAL A 120 1.24 6.29 2.51
N PRO A 121 2.59 6.29 2.44
CA PRO A 121 3.43 6.58 3.60
C PRO A 121 3.16 7.96 4.22
N ILE A 122 2.93 8.98 3.39
CA ILE A 122 2.63 10.35 3.85
C ILE A 122 1.27 10.38 4.55
N VAL A 123 0.24 9.83 3.91
CA VAL A 123 -1.13 9.79 4.46
C VAL A 123 -1.16 8.98 5.76
N THR A 124 -0.45 7.85 5.82
CA THR A 124 -0.32 7.02 7.02
C THR A 124 0.36 7.79 8.16
N ALA A 125 1.46 8.51 7.87
CA ALA A 125 2.16 9.31 8.88
C ALA A 125 1.28 10.44 9.43
N VAL A 126 0.52 11.13 8.57
CA VAL A 126 -0.42 12.18 8.98
C VAL A 126 -1.58 11.60 9.80
N TRP A 127 -2.13 10.45 9.37
CA TRP A 127 -3.21 9.76 10.09
C TRP A 127 -2.77 9.33 11.49
N SER A 128 -1.63 8.64 11.60
CA SER A 128 -1.09 8.17 12.88
C SER A 128 -0.85 9.33 13.87
N ARG A 129 -0.32 10.47 13.39
CA ARG A 129 -0.16 11.68 14.21
C ARG A 129 -1.49 12.23 14.70
N ARG A 130 -2.52 12.25 13.84
CA ARG A 130 -3.86 12.75 14.21
C ARG A 130 -4.57 11.85 15.21
N VAL A 131 -4.45 10.53 15.09
CA VAL A 131 -5.03 9.60 16.06
C VAL A 131 -4.39 9.82 17.43
N LYS A 132 -3.06 9.78 17.52
CA LYS A 132 -2.33 9.96 18.79
C LYS A 132 -2.65 11.30 19.47
N ALA A 133 -2.75 12.38 18.69
CA ALA A 133 -3.14 13.69 19.22
C ALA A 133 -4.57 13.69 19.79
N ARG A 134 -5.51 12.96 19.18
CA ARG A 134 -6.89 12.82 19.69
C ARG A 134 -6.97 11.99 20.95
N GLU A 135 -6.15 10.95 21.07
CA GLU A 135 -6.04 10.12 22.28
C GLU A 135 -5.50 10.94 23.46
N ALA A 136 -4.40 11.66 23.26
CA ALA A 136 -3.81 12.52 24.29
C ALA A 136 -4.80 13.61 24.78
N MET A 137 -5.56 14.21 23.87
CA MET A 137 -6.60 15.19 24.22
C MET A 137 -7.74 14.56 25.04
N ARG A 138 -8.19 13.34 24.68
CA ARG A 138 -9.22 12.62 25.43
C ARG A 138 -8.77 12.31 26.86
N GLU A 139 -7.52 11.90 27.01
CA GLU A 139 -6.93 11.59 28.32
C GLU A 139 -6.89 12.84 29.21
N GLN A 140 -6.44 13.99 28.68
CA GLN A 140 -6.47 15.26 29.41
C GLN A 140 -7.89 15.68 29.82
N ILE A 141 -8.89 15.55 28.95
CA ILE A 141 -10.28 15.87 29.29
C ILE A 141 -10.82 14.94 30.38
N SER A 142 -10.43 13.67 30.39
CA SER A 142 -10.84 12.73 31.44
C SER A 142 -10.20 13.01 32.79
N LEU A 143 -9.02 13.63 32.82
CA LEU A 143 -8.33 14.00 34.06
C LEU A 143 -8.85 15.32 34.69
N VAL A 144 -9.57 16.13 33.91
CA VAL A 144 -10.16 17.40 34.36
C VAL A 144 -11.60 17.21 34.84
N LYS A 145 -12.21 16.05 34.60
CA LYS A 145 -13.52 15.65 35.14
C LYS A 145 -13.37 14.84 36.41
#